data_AF-A0A931LN71-F1
#
_entry.id   AF-A0A931LN71-F1
#
_cell.length_a   1.000
_cell.length_b   1.000
_cell.length_c   1.000
_cell.angle_alpha   90.00
_cell.angle_beta   90.00
_cell.angle_gamma   90.00
#
_symmetry.space_group_name_H-M   'P 1'
#
loop_
_entity.id
_entity.type
_entity.pdbx_description
1 polymer ?
#
loop_
_entity_poly.entity_id
_entity_poly.type
_entity_poly.pdbx_seq_one_letter_code
_entity_poly.pdbx_strand_id
1 'polypeptide(L)'
;MQKKFVVLAVLVLSLPLVTSGANSTNNQSSVLSDQAPCAGVLNPFRSNVTVNCTDIYLVASATGLPDHAYGPTPFAIRDQHFNLRFKLNPQQAKNTTATSLGPISLAVNGVAIFNGSTARSWNNNRNWEENAFKAEVNLDSCNGHPEPMMGTYHYHAFSSCVLKEVAGKNSQILGMSFDGFPIYGPWGYVNADGTGEVRLMKSSYRLKQGNRPSPPTGPGGAYDGTYVQDYEYVAGLGDLDECNGHFGVTPEYPKGIYHYHATVDANGTPVFPYILGCYRGIPDNLRPGR
;
A
#
# COMPACT_ATOMS: atom_id res chain seq x y z
N MET A 1 -70.09 -50.07 -36.44
CA MET A 1 -69.42 -48.77 -36.19
C MET A 1 -68.95 -48.73 -34.74
N GLN A 2 -67.73 -48.26 -34.52
CA GLN A 2 -66.80 -48.69 -33.47
C GLN A 2 -66.99 -48.03 -32.09
N LYS A 3 -66.75 -48.82 -31.05
CA LYS A 3 -66.56 -48.42 -29.64
C LYS A 3 -65.28 -47.59 -29.48
N LYS A 4 -65.33 -46.46 -28.78
CA LYS A 4 -64.15 -45.71 -28.35
C LYS A 4 -63.72 -46.19 -26.94
N PHE A 5 -62.57 -46.84 -26.88
CA PHE A 5 -61.70 -46.87 -25.70
C PHE A 5 -60.77 -45.64 -25.73
N VAL A 6 -60.20 -45.26 -24.58
CA VAL A 6 -58.84 -44.71 -24.35
C VAL A 6 -58.86 -44.05 -22.95
N VAL A 7 -58.36 -44.72 -21.91
CA VAL A 7 -56.97 -44.85 -21.39
C VAL A 7 -56.76 -43.89 -20.20
N LEU A 8 -56.63 -44.50 -19.03
CA LEU A 8 -56.27 -43.88 -17.75
C LEU A 8 -54.74 -43.70 -17.73
N ALA A 9 -54.25 -42.46 -17.68
CA ALA A 9 -52.83 -42.18 -17.54
C ALA A 9 -52.41 -42.34 -16.07
N VAL A 10 -51.52 -43.29 -15.79
CA VAL A 10 -50.89 -43.49 -14.49
C VAL A 10 -49.73 -42.50 -14.37
N LEU A 11 -49.81 -41.60 -13.39
CA LEU A 11 -48.74 -40.65 -13.05
C LEU A 11 -47.66 -41.38 -12.24
N VAL A 12 -46.51 -41.64 -12.85
CA VAL A 12 -45.33 -42.17 -12.15
C VAL A 12 -44.54 -40.99 -11.60
N LEU A 13 -44.54 -40.80 -10.28
CA LEU A 13 -43.63 -39.84 -9.62
C LEU A 13 -42.21 -40.42 -9.61
N SER A 14 -41.32 -39.83 -10.40
CA SER A 14 -39.87 -40.02 -10.27
C SER A 14 -39.32 -39.05 -9.23
N LEU A 15 -38.74 -39.59 -8.15
CA LEU A 15 -37.93 -38.83 -7.20
C LEU A 15 -36.55 -38.53 -7.83
N PRO A 16 -36.03 -37.29 -7.74
CA PRO A 16 -34.69 -37.01 -8.23
C PRO A 16 -33.65 -37.58 -7.27
N LEU A 17 -32.66 -38.27 -7.85
CA LEU A 17 -31.45 -38.76 -7.20
C LEU A 17 -30.57 -37.55 -6.86
N VAL A 18 -30.39 -37.24 -5.58
CA VAL A 18 -29.43 -36.21 -5.13
C VAL A 18 -28.04 -36.81 -5.20
N THR A 19 -27.25 -36.42 -6.20
CA THR A 19 -25.82 -36.69 -6.25
C THR A 19 -25.09 -35.61 -5.46
N SER A 20 -24.34 -35.99 -4.43
CA SER A 20 -23.49 -35.09 -3.66
C SER A 20 -22.27 -34.68 -4.50
N GLY A 21 -22.41 -33.59 -5.27
CA GLY A 21 -21.28 -32.89 -5.86
C GLY A 21 -20.64 -31.98 -4.81
N ALA A 22 -19.38 -32.22 -4.48
CA ALA A 22 -18.58 -31.34 -3.64
C ALA A 22 -18.48 -29.97 -4.29
N ASN A 23 -19.16 -28.96 -3.72
CA ASN A 23 -19.09 -27.59 -4.18
C ASN A 23 -18.02 -26.86 -3.35
N SER A 24 -16.87 -26.61 -3.97
CA SER A 24 -15.77 -25.82 -3.42
C SER A 24 -16.17 -24.35 -3.33
N THR A 25 -16.75 -23.94 -2.20
CA THR A 25 -16.79 -22.53 -1.80
C THR A 25 -15.49 -22.20 -1.06
N ASN A 26 -14.59 -21.50 -1.75
CA ASN A 26 -13.39 -20.91 -1.17
C ASN A 26 -13.81 -19.82 -0.17
N ASN A 27 -13.95 -20.23 1.09
CA ASN A 27 -14.08 -19.34 2.23
C ASN A 27 -12.64 -18.93 2.61
N GLN A 28 -12.19 -17.75 2.22
CA GLN A 28 -10.96 -17.16 2.78
C GLN A 28 -11.25 -16.69 4.21
N SER A 29 -11.39 -17.66 5.09
CA SER A 29 -11.19 -17.50 6.52
C SER A 29 -9.74 -17.87 6.80
N SER A 30 -9.00 -16.97 7.44
CA SER A 30 -7.61 -17.12 7.86
C SER A 30 -7.36 -18.49 8.51
N VAL A 31 -6.62 -19.36 7.81
CA VAL A 31 -6.17 -20.64 8.38
C VAL A 31 -5.03 -20.34 9.35
N LEU A 32 -5.33 -20.40 10.65
CA LEU A 32 -4.32 -20.55 11.68
C LEU A 32 -3.76 -21.98 11.54
N SER A 33 -2.52 -22.08 11.05
CA SER A 33 -1.78 -23.35 10.99
C SER A 33 -1.03 -23.54 12.30
N ASP A 34 -1.50 -24.51 13.09
CA ASP A 34 -0.79 -24.99 14.27
C ASP A 34 0.54 -25.63 13.81
N GLN A 35 1.65 -25.02 14.24
CA GLN A 35 3.05 -25.35 13.91
C GLN A 35 3.62 -24.80 12.59
N ALA A 36 3.12 -23.66 12.11
CA ALA A 36 3.88 -22.81 11.20
C ALA A 36 4.62 -21.70 11.97
N PRO A 37 5.83 -21.26 11.55
CA PRO A 37 6.62 -20.22 12.21
C PRO A 37 5.94 -18.84 12.31
N CYS A 38 4.68 -18.69 11.90
CA CYS A 38 3.88 -17.47 11.93
C CYS A 38 2.46 -17.67 12.50
N ALA A 39 2.21 -18.72 13.29
CA ALA A 39 0.87 -18.93 13.86
C ALA A 39 0.43 -17.71 14.71
N GLY A 40 -0.75 -17.15 14.41
CA GLY A 40 -1.27 -15.96 15.08
C GLY A 40 -0.65 -14.62 14.67
N VAL A 41 0.32 -14.62 13.74
CA VAL A 41 0.87 -13.41 13.14
C VAL A 41 0.01 -13.00 11.94
N LEU A 42 -0.37 -11.72 11.86
CA LEU A 42 -1.00 -11.16 10.68
C LEU A 42 -0.04 -11.22 9.49
N ASN A 43 -0.41 -11.97 8.45
CA ASN A 43 0.29 -11.96 7.17
C ASN A 43 -0.54 -11.18 6.13
N PRO A 44 -0.14 -9.94 5.78
CA PRO A 44 -0.85 -9.17 4.75
C PRO A 44 -0.39 -9.52 3.32
N PHE A 45 0.68 -10.30 3.16
CA PHE A 45 1.28 -10.54 1.85
C PHE A 45 0.55 -11.61 1.04
N ARG A 46 0.60 -11.45 -0.28
CA ARG A 46 0.05 -12.39 -1.26
C ARG A 46 0.89 -13.65 -1.37
N SER A 47 0.33 -14.66 -2.02
CA SER A 47 0.95 -15.98 -2.19
C SER A 47 2.27 -16.00 -2.96
N ASN A 48 2.59 -14.94 -3.72
CA ASN A 48 3.87 -14.80 -4.41
C ASN A 48 5.01 -14.29 -3.48
N VAL A 49 4.68 -13.91 -2.25
CA VAL A 49 5.65 -13.52 -1.22
C VAL A 49 5.76 -14.65 -0.21
N THR A 50 6.97 -15.14 0.01
CA THR A 50 7.21 -16.14 1.05
C THR A 50 7.38 -15.44 2.39
N VAL A 51 6.64 -15.88 3.41
CA VAL A 51 6.69 -15.27 4.74
C VAL A 51 7.14 -16.29 5.76
N ASN A 52 8.15 -15.91 6.55
CA ASN A 52 8.60 -16.60 7.74
C ASN A 52 8.53 -15.66 8.93
N CYS A 53 8.42 -16.17 10.15
CA CYS A 53 8.43 -15.31 11.33
C CYS A 53 9.37 -15.86 12.40
N THR A 54 9.77 -14.93 13.25
CA THR A 54 10.45 -15.13 14.53
C THR A 54 9.56 -14.48 15.59
N ASP A 55 9.96 -14.55 16.86
CA ASP A 55 9.22 -13.86 17.94
C ASP A 55 9.18 -12.33 17.78
N ILE A 56 10.09 -11.76 16.98
CA ILE A 56 10.28 -10.30 16.86
C ILE A 56 9.89 -9.80 15.47
N TYR A 57 10.11 -10.61 14.43
CA TYR A 57 10.01 -10.19 13.04
C TYR A 57 9.14 -11.10 12.20
N LEU A 58 8.38 -10.49 11.29
CA LEU A 58 7.93 -11.09 10.05
C LEU A 58 9.01 -10.84 9.00
N VAL A 59 9.45 -11.89 8.31
CA VAL A 59 10.46 -11.86 7.24
C VAL A 59 9.78 -12.23 5.92
N ALA A 60 9.78 -11.30 4.97
CA ALA A 60 9.20 -11.44 3.65
C ALA A 60 10.29 -11.60 2.58
N SER A 61 10.21 -12.69 1.82
CA SER A 61 11.04 -12.93 0.64
C SER A 61 10.21 -12.76 -0.63
N ALA A 62 10.66 -11.88 -1.53
CA ALA A 62 9.94 -11.52 -2.75
C ALA A 62 10.90 -11.22 -3.90
N THR A 63 10.45 -11.39 -5.14
CA THR A 63 11.25 -11.04 -6.32
C THR A 63 11.28 -9.54 -6.61
N GLY A 64 10.37 -8.75 -6.03
CA GLY A 64 10.21 -7.33 -6.40
C GLY A 64 9.48 -7.12 -7.73
N LEU A 65 9.05 -8.19 -8.41
CA LEU A 65 8.33 -8.10 -9.67
C LEU A 65 6.83 -7.87 -9.43
N PRO A 66 6.17 -7.01 -10.22
CA PRO A 66 4.73 -6.82 -10.14
C PRO A 66 3.97 -8.09 -10.53
N ASP A 67 2.91 -8.40 -9.78
CA ASP A 67 1.98 -9.50 -10.04
C ASP A 67 0.75 -9.07 -10.87
N HIS A 68 0.85 -7.91 -11.51
CA HIS A 68 -0.17 -7.30 -12.35
C HIS A 68 0.46 -6.81 -13.67
N ALA A 69 -0.37 -6.45 -14.65
CA ALA A 69 0.11 -5.81 -15.87
C ALA A 69 0.72 -4.44 -15.56
N TYR A 70 1.85 -4.10 -16.19
CA TYR A 70 2.59 -2.87 -15.96
C TYR A 70 3.07 -2.25 -17.28
N GLY A 71 3.57 -1.02 -17.20
CA GLY A 71 4.18 -0.32 -18.32
C GLY A 71 3.21 0.46 -19.21
N PRO A 72 3.72 1.05 -20.32
CA PRO A 72 5.09 0.91 -20.85
C PRO A 72 6.17 1.46 -19.88
N THR A 73 7.31 0.77 -19.78
CA THR A 73 8.43 1.19 -18.92
C THR A 73 9.66 1.59 -19.74
N PRO A 74 10.41 2.64 -19.34
CA PRO A 74 11.61 3.09 -20.05
C PRO A 74 12.82 2.17 -19.83
N PHE A 75 12.79 1.35 -18.77
CA PHE A 75 13.88 0.47 -18.37
C PHE A 75 13.37 -0.96 -18.13
N ALA A 76 14.30 -1.91 -18.16
CA ALA A 76 14.01 -3.32 -17.88
C ALA A 76 13.78 -3.52 -16.37
N ILE A 77 12.76 -4.32 -16.02
CA ILE A 77 12.52 -4.76 -14.65
C ILE A 77 13.38 -6.00 -14.36
N ARG A 78 13.93 -6.09 -13.15
CA ARG A 78 14.76 -7.22 -12.71
C ARG A 78 14.28 -7.77 -11.38
N ASP A 79 14.47 -9.07 -11.17
CA ASP A 79 14.33 -9.69 -9.86
C ASP A 79 15.35 -9.08 -8.89
N GLN A 80 14.87 -8.69 -7.71
CA GLN A 80 15.63 -8.02 -6.67
C GLN A 80 16.03 -8.95 -5.53
N HIS A 81 15.51 -10.18 -5.50
CA HIS A 81 15.75 -11.17 -4.43
C HIS A 81 15.59 -10.57 -3.02
N PHE A 82 14.53 -9.80 -2.81
CA PHE A 82 14.28 -9.17 -1.52
C PHE A 82 14.15 -10.21 -0.41
N ASN A 83 14.77 -9.90 0.73
CA ASN A 83 14.62 -10.59 2.00
C ASN A 83 14.56 -9.52 3.09
N LEU A 84 13.34 -9.08 3.40
CA LEU A 84 13.06 -7.89 4.20
C LEU A 84 12.35 -8.30 5.49
N ARG A 85 12.66 -7.62 6.60
CA ARG A 85 12.05 -7.92 7.90
C ARG A 85 11.28 -6.73 8.45
N PHE A 86 10.19 -7.05 9.16
CA PHE A 86 9.24 -6.10 9.72
C PHE A 86 9.00 -6.47 11.18
N LYS A 87 9.10 -5.50 12.10
CA LYS A 87 8.82 -5.74 13.52
C LYS A 87 7.36 -6.11 13.70
N LEU A 88 7.09 -7.20 14.42
CA LEU A 88 5.73 -7.65 14.73
C LEU A 88 5.02 -6.74 15.74
N ASN A 89 5.79 -6.11 16.63
CA ASN A 89 5.29 -5.22 17.69
C ASN A 89 5.96 -3.84 17.59
N PRO A 90 5.70 -3.07 16.51
CA PRO A 90 6.30 -1.76 16.33
C PRO A 90 5.87 -0.79 17.44
N GLN A 91 6.77 0.12 17.79
CA GLN A 91 6.53 1.17 18.78
C GLN A 91 6.76 2.52 18.13
N GLN A 92 5.91 3.50 18.44
CA GLN A 92 6.13 4.87 18.00
C GLN A 92 7.39 5.42 18.68
N ALA A 93 8.25 6.05 17.89
CA ALA A 93 9.42 6.75 18.38
C ALA A 93 9.03 8.14 18.91
N LYS A 94 9.89 8.71 19.77
CA LYS A 94 9.72 10.08 20.27
C LYS A 94 9.82 11.12 19.15
N ASN A 95 10.72 10.87 18.20
CA ASN A 95 10.95 11.71 17.03
C ASN A 95 10.77 10.86 15.77
N THR A 96 10.31 11.49 14.70
CA THR A 96 10.19 10.84 13.40
C THR A 96 11.56 10.68 12.75
N THR A 97 11.68 9.70 11.86
CA THR A 97 12.90 9.45 11.07
C THR A 97 12.61 9.69 9.60
N ALA A 98 13.40 10.52 8.93
CA ALA A 98 13.26 10.73 7.48
C ALA A 98 13.45 9.40 6.72
N THR A 99 12.67 9.21 5.67
CA THR A 99 12.89 8.10 4.73
C THR A 99 14.16 8.34 3.91
N SER A 100 14.76 7.26 3.41
CA SER A 100 15.87 7.33 2.46
C SER A 100 15.36 7.23 1.02
N LEU A 101 16.24 7.48 0.05
CA LEU A 101 16.04 6.96 -1.30
C LEU A 101 16.01 5.43 -1.30
N GLY A 102 15.40 4.86 -2.34
CA GLY A 102 15.25 3.42 -2.49
C GLY A 102 14.00 2.89 -1.78
N PRO A 103 13.93 1.56 -1.57
CA PRO A 103 12.82 0.95 -0.85
C PRO A 103 12.68 1.52 0.57
N ILE A 104 11.45 1.86 0.95
CA ILE A 104 11.08 2.29 2.31
C ILE A 104 10.02 1.37 2.95
N SER A 105 9.41 0.53 2.11
CA SER A 105 8.38 -0.43 2.48
C SER A 105 8.23 -1.48 1.39
N LEU A 106 7.49 -2.54 1.71
CA LEU A 106 7.14 -3.60 0.76
C LEU A 106 5.62 -3.66 0.64
N ALA A 107 5.11 -3.55 -0.59
CA ALA A 107 3.70 -3.76 -0.88
C ALA A 107 3.31 -5.22 -0.66
N VAL A 108 2.01 -5.49 -0.45
CA VAL A 108 1.50 -6.85 -0.20
C VAL A 108 1.78 -7.84 -1.34
N ASN A 109 2.00 -7.34 -2.56
CA ASN A 109 2.40 -8.16 -3.71
C ASN A 109 3.92 -8.35 -3.86
N GLY A 110 4.72 -7.87 -2.91
CA GLY A 110 6.18 -8.03 -2.93
C GLY A 110 6.94 -6.99 -3.75
N VAL A 111 6.27 -5.97 -4.29
CA VAL A 111 6.90 -4.85 -4.98
C VAL A 111 7.36 -3.79 -3.98
N ALA A 112 8.51 -3.16 -4.24
CA ALA A 112 9.01 -2.09 -3.38
C ALA A 112 8.12 -0.84 -3.46
N ILE A 113 8.05 -0.11 -2.35
CA ILE A 113 7.45 1.23 -2.31
C ILE A 113 8.58 2.20 -1.99
N PHE A 114 8.65 3.29 -2.75
CA PHE A 114 9.61 4.38 -2.58
C PHE A 114 8.91 5.62 -2.04
N ASN A 115 9.66 6.56 -1.49
CA ASN A 115 9.10 7.83 -1.02
C ASN A 115 8.72 8.77 -2.18
N GLY A 116 8.14 9.93 -1.86
CA GLY A 116 7.75 10.93 -2.86
C GLY A 116 8.88 11.71 -3.52
N SER A 117 10.15 11.38 -3.25
CA SER A 117 11.32 12.08 -3.79
C SER A 117 12.03 11.23 -4.85
N THR A 118 12.57 11.88 -5.88
CA THR A 118 13.53 11.23 -6.78
C THR A 118 14.96 11.34 -6.26
N ALA A 119 15.89 10.63 -6.90
CA ALA A 119 17.32 10.83 -6.70
C ALA A 119 17.81 12.22 -7.18
N ARG A 120 17.07 12.87 -8.11
CA ARG A 120 17.39 14.17 -8.68
C ARG A 120 17.08 15.29 -7.70
N SER A 121 17.94 16.30 -7.68
CA SER A 121 17.77 17.51 -6.87
C SER A 121 18.41 18.70 -7.54
N TRP A 122 17.92 19.90 -7.22
CA TRP A 122 18.57 21.13 -7.67
C TRP A 122 20.02 21.18 -7.19
N ASN A 123 20.95 21.46 -8.11
CA ASN A 123 22.39 21.49 -7.85
C ASN A 123 22.98 20.21 -7.20
N ASN A 124 22.31 19.06 -7.30
CA ASN A 124 22.77 17.78 -6.75
C ASN A 124 23.13 17.83 -5.24
N ASN A 125 22.48 18.72 -4.47
CA ASN A 125 22.79 18.93 -3.06
C ASN A 125 21.72 18.40 -2.09
N ARG A 126 20.65 17.77 -2.60
CA ARG A 126 19.54 17.18 -1.83
C ARG A 126 18.71 18.16 -0.98
N ASN A 127 18.94 19.48 -1.08
CA ASN A 127 18.12 20.47 -0.37
C ASN A 127 16.78 20.73 -1.06
N TRP A 128 16.71 20.48 -2.37
CA TRP A 128 15.51 20.61 -3.21
C TRP A 128 15.41 19.38 -4.09
N GLU A 129 14.74 18.35 -3.59
CA GLU A 129 14.57 17.06 -4.25
C GLU A 129 13.35 17.10 -5.15
N GLU A 130 13.49 16.64 -6.40
CA GLU A 130 12.36 16.63 -7.33
C GLU A 130 11.27 15.68 -6.82
N ASN A 131 10.02 16.11 -6.93
CA ASN A 131 8.86 15.32 -6.57
C ASN A 131 8.66 14.20 -7.59
N ALA A 132 8.70 12.94 -7.16
CA ALA A 132 8.64 11.78 -8.04
C ALA A 132 7.35 11.73 -8.87
N PHE A 133 6.19 12.02 -8.26
CA PHE A 133 4.92 11.96 -8.97
C PHE A 133 4.79 13.02 -10.09
N LYS A 134 5.51 14.15 -9.98
CA LYS A 134 5.51 15.21 -11.00
C LYS A 134 6.70 15.10 -11.97
N ALA A 135 7.86 14.68 -11.49
CA ALA A 135 9.12 14.68 -12.24
C ALA A 135 9.35 13.39 -13.02
N GLU A 136 8.72 12.29 -12.64
CA GLU A 136 8.84 11.01 -13.31
C GLU A 136 7.67 10.82 -14.27
N VAL A 137 7.83 11.38 -15.47
CA VAL A 137 6.88 11.27 -16.60
C VAL A 137 6.62 9.82 -17.08
N ASN A 138 7.26 8.83 -16.46
CA ASN A 138 7.24 7.42 -16.84
C ASN A 138 6.55 6.52 -15.80
N LEU A 139 5.82 7.08 -14.84
CA LEU A 139 4.92 6.28 -14.02
C LEU A 139 3.87 5.63 -14.93
N ASP A 140 3.72 4.32 -14.80
CA ASP A 140 2.67 3.60 -15.52
C ASP A 140 1.29 3.82 -14.87
N SER A 141 0.26 3.20 -15.44
CA SER A 141 -1.12 3.29 -14.91
C SER A 141 -1.30 2.76 -13.48
N CYS A 142 -0.29 2.08 -12.94
CA CYS A 142 -0.26 1.54 -11.60
C CYS A 142 0.55 2.43 -10.63
N ASN A 143 0.93 3.65 -11.06
CA ASN A 143 1.78 4.60 -10.32
C ASN A 143 3.16 4.03 -9.96
N GLY A 144 3.68 3.13 -10.81
CA GLY A 144 4.99 2.52 -10.63
C GLY A 144 5.86 2.56 -11.88
N HIS A 145 7.15 2.32 -11.68
CA HIS A 145 8.14 2.22 -12.75
C HIS A 145 9.43 1.53 -12.24
N PRO A 146 10.30 1.01 -13.12
CA PRO A 146 11.61 0.53 -12.74
C PRO A 146 12.66 1.63 -12.71
N GLU A 147 13.55 1.58 -11.72
CA GLU A 147 14.75 2.43 -11.75
C GLU A 147 15.73 2.01 -12.87
N PRO A 148 16.53 2.96 -13.43
CA PRO A 148 17.37 2.69 -14.60
C PRO A 148 18.46 1.63 -14.41
N MET A 149 19.07 1.57 -13.22
CA MET A 149 20.30 0.80 -13.00
C MET A 149 20.02 -0.61 -12.48
N MET A 150 19.27 -0.74 -11.37
CA MET A 150 18.99 -2.04 -10.76
C MET A 150 17.71 -2.69 -11.30
N GLY A 151 16.87 -1.94 -12.02
CA GLY A 151 15.61 -2.45 -12.56
C GLY A 151 14.58 -2.76 -11.46
N THR A 152 14.71 -2.18 -10.27
CA THR A 152 13.73 -2.31 -9.19
C THR A 152 12.44 -1.62 -9.60
N TYR A 153 11.40 -2.39 -9.93
CA TYR A 153 10.07 -1.82 -10.10
C TYR A 153 9.51 -1.42 -8.72
N HIS A 154 8.96 -0.22 -8.63
CA HIS A 154 8.46 0.33 -7.38
C HIS A 154 7.29 1.28 -7.59
N TYR A 155 6.46 1.44 -6.54
CA TYR A 155 5.39 2.43 -6.52
C TYR A 155 5.85 3.69 -5.78
N HIS A 156 5.50 4.86 -6.32
CA HIS A 156 5.63 6.15 -5.64
C HIS A 156 4.33 6.63 -4.99
N ALA A 157 3.19 6.05 -5.39
CA ALA A 157 1.87 6.46 -4.93
C ALA A 157 0.91 5.25 -4.85
N PHE A 158 -0.30 5.49 -4.35
CA PHE A 158 -1.35 4.48 -4.26
C PHE A 158 -1.54 3.74 -5.59
N SER A 159 -1.36 2.43 -5.61
CA SER A 159 -1.54 1.62 -6.81
C SER A 159 -2.89 0.91 -6.80
N SER A 160 -3.79 1.34 -7.68
CA SER A 160 -5.08 0.65 -7.87
C SER A 160 -4.92 -0.73 -8.53
N CYS A 161 -3.73 -1.06 -9.03
CA CYS A 161 -3.40 -2.38 -9.54
C CYS A 161 -3.11 -3.37 -8.42
N VAL A 162 -2.68 -2.87 -7.25
CA VAL A 162 -2.51 -3.67 -6.04
C VAL A 162 -3.85 -3.75 -5.30
N LEU A 163 -4.41 -2.63 -4.85
CA LEU A 163 -5.67 -2.65 -4.09
C LEU A 163 -6.84 -2.07 -4.87
N LYS A 164 -7.97 -2.78 -4.82
CA LYS A 164 -9.26 -2.27 -5.30
C LYS A 164 -10.06 -1.78 -4.10
N GLU A 165 -10.23 -0.46 -4.04
CA GLU A 165 -10.99 0.20 -2.97
C GLU A 165 -12.49 0.11 -3.21
N VAL A 166 -13.23 0.07 -2.10
CA VAL A 166 -14.68 0.16 -2.09
C VAL A 166 -15.04 1.37 -1.25
N ALA A 167 -15.71 2.36 -1.87
CA ALA A 167 -16.10 3.58 -1.17
C ALA A 167 -16.91 3.26 0.10
N GLY A 168 -16.56 3.93 1.20
CA GLY A 168 -17.19 3.73 2.51
C GLY A 168 -16.75 2.46 3.24
N LYS A 169 -15.77 1.71 2.75
CA LYS A 169 -15.13 0.61 3.47
C LYS A 169 -13.69 0.95 3.81
N ASN A 170 -13.26 0.58 5.01
CA ASN A 170 -11.87 0.76 5.40
C ASN A 170 -10.97 0.04 4.39
N SER A 171 -9.87 0.69 3.99
CA SER A 171 -8.95 0.08 3.06
C SER A 171 -8.33 -1.18 3.65
N GLN A 172 -7.86 -2.05 2.77
CA GLN A 172 -6.99 -3.16 3.14
C GLN A 172 -5.55 -2.66 3.33
N ILE A 173 -4.71 -3.49 3.93
CA ILE A 173 -3.27 -3.24 4.01
C ILE A 173 -2.68 -3.26 2.58
N LEU A 174 -2.06 -2.15 2.19
CA LEU A 174 -1.30 -1.97 0.95
C LEU A 174 0.13 -2.53 1.08
N GLY A 175 0.72 -2.45 2.26
CA GLY A 175 2.08 -2.92 2.51
C GLY A 175 2.52 -2.76 3.96
N MET A 176 3.77 -3.12 4.22
CA MET A 176 4.42 -2.96 5.53
C MET A 176 5.61 -2.02 5.42
N SER A 177 5.70 -1.05 6.33
CA SER A 177 6.83 -0.10 6.40
C SER A 177 8.01 -0.66 7.19
N PHE A 178 9.22 -0.18 6.90
CA PHE A 178 10.45 -0.67 7.54
C PHE A 178 10.58 -0.37 9.04
N ASP A 179 9.72 0.47 9.59
CA ASP A 179 9.54 0.64 11.04
C ASP A 179 8.49 -0.31 11.66
N GLY A 180 7.89 -1.18 10.84
CA GLY A 180 7.01 -2.28 11.24
C GLY A 180 5.52 -1.95 11.23
N PHE A 181 5.12 -0.71 10.97
CA PHE A 181 3.71 -0.35 10.91
C PHE A 181 3.06 -0.73 9.56
N PRO A 182 1.76 -1.04 9.55
CA PRO A 182 1.03 -1.28 8.31
C PRO A 182 0.78 0.02 7.56
N ILE A 183 0.73 -0.09 6.23
CA ILE A 183 0.34 0.96 5.30
C ILE A 183 -0.99 0.53 4.70
N TYR A 184 -2.01 1.36 4.81
CA TYR A 184 -3.34 1.13 4.24
C TYR A 184 -3.55 1.92 2.95
N GLY A 185 -4.55 1.51 2.17
CA GLY A 185 -5.12 2.35 1.12
C GLY A 185 -5.76 3.66 1.67
N PRO A 186 -6.41 4.44 0.80
CA PRO A 186 -6.82 5.80 1.13
C PRO A 186 -8.06 5.94 2.02
N TRP A 187 -8.79 4.87 2.30
CA TRP A 187 -10.00 4.91 3.13
C TRP A 187 -9.70 4.50 4.56
N GLY A 188 -10.15 5.32 5.51
CA GLY A 188 -9.96 5.09 6.95
C GLY A 188 -11.15 5.57 7.76
N TYR A 189 -11.21 5.12 9.02
CA TYR A 189 -12.18 5.62 9.99
C TYR A 189 -11.86 7.07 10.37
N VAL A 190 -12.91 7.90 10.47
CA VAL A 190 -12.74 9.29 10.93
C VAL A 190 -12.36 9.34 12.41
N ASN A 191 -12.96 8.47 13.21
CA ASN A 191 -12.67 8.40 14.64
C ASN A 191 -11.69 7.27 14.93
N ALA A 192 -10.73 7.55 15.82
CA ALA A 192 -9.70 6.58 16.20
C ALA A 192 -10.25 5.30 16.85
N ASP A 193 -11.46 5.34 17.42
CA ASP A 193 -12.15 4.19 18.01
C ASP A 193 -12.94 3.35 16.99
N GLY A 194 -12.92 3.73 15.71
CA GLY A 194 -13.61 3.03 14.62
C GLY A 194 -15.09 3.34 14.50
N THR A 195 -15.59 4.27 15.32
CA THR A 195 -16.95 4.79 15.16
C THR A 195 -17.03 5.82 14.02
N GLY A 196 -18.25 6.12 13.59
CA GLY A 196 -18.48 7.09 12.53
C GLY A 196 -18.32 6.51 11.13
N GLU A 197 -18.18 7.40 10.15
CA GLU A 197 -18.05 7.02 8.74
C GLU A 197 -16.62 6.63 8.38
N VAL A 198 -16.49 5.85 7.31
CA VAL A 198 -15.22 5.67 6.61
C VAL A 198 -15.18 6.62 5.41
N ARG A 199 -14.10 7.39 5.29
CA ARG A 199 -13.89 8.30 4.15
C ARG A 199 -12.43 8.29 3.68
N LEU A 200 -12.18 9.00 2.60
CA LEU A 200 -10.81 9.30 2.18
C LEU A 200 -10.09 10.07 3.30
N MET A 201 -8.96 9.52 3.74
CA MET A 201 -8.06 10.15 4.69
C MET A 201 -7.32 11.29 4.00
N LYS A 202 -7.41 12.49 4.58
CA LYS A 202 -6.81 13.69 4.01
C LYS A 202 -5.40 13.89 4.53
N SER A 203 -4.45 14.04 3.62
CA SER A 203 -3.11 14.52 3.96
C SER A 203 -3.18 15.90 4.61
N SER A 204 -2.33 16.13 5.61
CA SER A 204 -2.14 17.44 6.24
C SER A 204 -1.07 18.28 5.54
N TYR A 205 -0.65 17.90 4.33
CA TYR A 205 0.26 18.69 3.51
C TYR A 205 -0.48 19.60 2.55
N ARG A 206 0.10 20.77 2.30
CA ARG A 206 -0.32 21.67 1.21
C ARG A 206 0.88 22.23 0.48
N LEU A 207 0.62 22.71 -0.74
CA LEU A 207 1.59 23.51 -1.47
C LEU A 207 1.78 24.86 -0.75
N LYS A 208 3.05 25.25 -0.53
CA LYS A 208 3.40 26.58 -0.02
C LYS A 208 2.94 27.66 -1.00
N GLN A 209 2.70 28.86 -0.47
CA GLN A 209 2.37 30.03 -1.29
C GLN A 209 3.60 30.88 -1.57
N GLY A 210 3.62 31.58 -2.69
CA GLY A 210 4.71 32.50 -3.06
C GLY A 210 5.85 31.82 -3.83
N ASN A 211 7.07 32.30 -3.60
CA ASN A 211 8.25 31.92 -4.38
C ASN A 211 9.30 31.20 -3.53
N ARG A 212 9.97 30.24 -4.15
CA ARG A 212 11.16 29.56 -3.61
C ARG A 212 12.31 30.57 -3.46
N PRO A 213 13.27 30.31 -2.56
CA PRO A 213 14.55 31.02 -2.55
C PRO A 213 15.23 30.96 -3.93
N SER A 214 15.78 32.08 -4.38
CA SER A 214 16.58 32.17 -5.61
C SER A 214 18.00 31.62 -5.39
N PRO A 215 18.74 31.34 -6.49
CA PRO A 215 20.15 30.98 -6.39
C PRO A 215 20.95 32.03 -5.60
N PRO A 216 21.93 31.62 -4.76
CA PRO A 216 22.50 30.28 -4.64
C PRO A 216 21.83 29.38 -3.58
N THR A 217 20.75 29.82 -2.94
CA THR A 217 20.11 29.08 -1.84
C THR A 217 18.90 28.21 -2.25
N GLY A 218 18.41 28.39 -3.47
CA GLY A 218 17.32 27.56 -4.01
C GLY A 218 17.12 27.74 -5.51
N PRO A 219 16.20 26.96 -6.10
CA PRO A 219 15.95 26.91 -7.54
C PRO A 219 15.21 28.14 -8.10
N GLY A 220 14.66 29.01 -7.24
CA GLY A 220 13.80 30.11 -7.66
C GLY A 220 12.45 29.67 -8.24
N GLY A 221 11.65 30.65 -8.66
CA GLY A 221 10.29 30.44 -9.19
C GLY A 221 9.23 30.23 -8.10
N ALA A 222 8.00 29.98 -8.51
CA ALA A 222 6.88 29.74 -7.61
C ALA A 222 6.96 28.35 -6.96
N TYR A 223 6.40 28.21 -5.76
CA TYR A 223 6.08 26.89 -5.22
C TYR A 223 4.99 26.26 -6.07
N ASP A 224 5.33 25.26 -6.89
CA ASP A 224 4.42 24.65 -7.88
C ASP A 224 4.34 23.12 -7.78
N GLY A 225 5.03 22.52 -6.79
CA GLY A 225 5.05 21.08 -6.54
C GLY A 225 6.16 20.34 -7.29
N THR A 226 7.02 21.05 -8.03
CA THR A 226 8.21 20.45 -8.70
C THR A 226 9.17 19.82 -7.70
N TYR A 227 9.31 20.40 -6.50
CA TYR A 227 10.14 19.85 -5.45
C TYR A 227 9.30 19.40 -4.26
N VAL A 228 9.74 18.36 -3.55
CA VAL A 228 9.05 17.91 -2.33
C VAL A 228 9.03 19.01 -1.26
N GLN A 229 10.06 19.87 -1.23
CA GLN A 229 10.16 21.03 -0.35
C GLN A 229 9.18 22.16 -0.72
N ASP A 230 8.45 22.06 -1.83
CA ASP A 230 7.34 22.96 -2.13
C ASP A 230 6.14 22.71 -1.23
N TYR A 231 6.06 21.54 -0.60
CA TYR A 231 5.01 21.20 0.33
C TYR A 231 5.40 21.55 1.76
N GLU A 232 4.42 21.91 2.57
CA GLU A 232 4.53 22.05 4.02
C GLU A 232 3.49 21.19 4.72
N TYR A 233 3.89 20.56 5.82
CA TYR A 233 2.96 19.99 6.76
C TYR A 233 2.30 21.10 7.57
N VAL A 234 0.98 21.03 7.70
CA VAL A 234 0.18 21.94 8.50
C VAL A 234 -0.68 21.12 9.45
N ALA A 235 -0.33 21.13 10.74
CA ALA A 235 -1.05 20.37 11.75
C ALA A 235 -2.55 20.69 11.74
N GLY A 236 -3.38 19.64 11.66
CA GLY A 236 -4.84 19.74 11.64
C GLY A 236 -5.44 20.22 10.32
N LEU A 237 -4.66 20.36 9.24
CA LEU A 237 -5.20 20.66 7.92
C LEU A 237 -6.01 19.49 7.35
N GLY A 238 -5.51 18.27 7.54
CA GLY A 238 -6.16 17.02 7.17
C GLY A 238 -6.34 16.11 8.38
N ASP A 239 -6.43 14.82 8.11
CA ASP A 239 -6.65 13.76 9.10
C ASP A 239 -5.34 13.13 9.58
N LEU A 240 -4.27 13.27 8.78
CA LEU A 240 -3.02 12.54 8.96
C LEU A 240 -1.91 13.42 9.54
N ASP A 241 -0.96 12.81 10.23
CA ASP A 241 0.20 13.48 10.83
C ASP A 241 1.31 13.80 9.80
N GLU A 242 2.46 14.30 10.28
CA GLU A 242 3.60 14.66 9.45
C GLU A 242 4.19 13.48 8.67
N CYS A 243 3.97 12.24 9.12
CA CYS A 243 4.42 11.03 8.41
C CYS A 243 3.35 10.42 7.52
N ASN A 244 2.17 11.06 7.40
CA ASN A 244 1.01 10.57 6.66
C ASN A 244 0.33 9.35 7.29
N GLY A 245 0.32 9.30 8.62
CA GLY A 245 -0.39 8.27 9.36
C GLY A 245 -1.21 8.84 10.51
N HIS A 246 -1.86 7.94 11.25
CA HIS A 246 -2.54 8.25 12.50
C HIS A 246 -2.64 7.00 13.38
N PHE A 247 -3.06 7.17 14.64
CA PHE A 247 -3.40 6.05 15.51
C PHE A 247 -4.91 5.83 15.50
N GLY A 248 -5.34 4.61 15.21
CA GLY A 248 -6.76 4.24 15.21
C GLY A 248 -6.94 2.74 15.07
N VAL A 249 -8.17 2.27 15.33
CA VAL A 249 -8.54 0.87 15.08
C VAL A 249 -8.64 0.59 13.58
N THR A 250 -8.34 -0.65 13.22
CA THR A 250 -8.57 -1.18 11.87
C THR A 250 -9.20 -2.57 11.98
N PRO A 251 -9.72 -3.17 10.89
CA PRO A 251 -10.25 -4.53 10.94
C PRO A 251 -9.25 -5.54 11.50
N GLU A 252 -7.95 -5.39 11.19
CA GLU A 252 -6.88 -6.28 11.64
C GLU A 252 -6.38 -5.93 13.05
N TYR A 253 -6.50 -4.67 13.48
CA TYR A 253 -6.05 -4.17 14.77
C TYR A 253 -7.21 -3.52 15.56
N PRO A 254 -8.14 -4.31 16.13
CA PRO A 254 -9.32 -3.79 16.82
C PRO A 254 -9.02 -3.07 18.14
N LYS A 255 -7.78 -3.18 18.65
CA LYS A 255 -7.28 -2.43 19.81
C LYS A 255 -6.57 -1.13 19.44
N GLY A 256 -6.48 -0.82 18.16
CA GLY A 256 -5.76 0.35 17.65
C GLY A 256 -4.29 0.05 17.35
N ILE A 257 -3.80 0.65 16.27
CA ILE A 257 -2.39 0.69 15.92
C ILE A 257 -2.09 2.03 15.23
N TYR A 258 -0.86 2.52 15.34
CA TYR A 258 -0.42 3.55 14.42
C TYR A 258 -0.26 2.94 13.02
N HIS A 259 -0.76 3.62 12.00
CA HIS A 259 -0.68 3.14 10.62
C HIS A 259 -0.63 4.29 9.63
N TYR A 260 -0.06 4.02 8.47
CA TYR A 260 0.05 4.98 7.37
C TYR A 260 -1.11 4.83 6.41
N HIS A 261 -1.39 5.88 5.63
CA HIS A 261 -2.34 5.82 4.52
C HIS A 261 -1.68 6.28 3.22
N ALA A 262 -1.93 5.55 2.14
CA ALA A 262 -1.79 6.14 0.83
C ALA A 262 -2.88 7.20 0.63
N THR A 263 -2.58 8.35 0.03
CA THR A 263 -3.51 9.49 -0.04
C THR A 263 -3.86 9.85 -1.47
N VAL A 264 -5.16 10.04 -1.73
CA VAL A 264 -5.70 10.46 -3.03
C VAL A 264 -6.77 11.54 -2.86
N ASP A 265 -7.02 12.33 -3.90
CA ASP A 265 -8.14 13.26 -3.96
C ASP A 265 -9.46 12.55 -4.34
N ALA A 266 -10.55 13.32 -4.47
CA ALA A 266 -11.86 12.78 -4.81
C ALA A 266 -11.92 12.10 -6.20
N ASN A 267 -10.96 12.40 -7.09
CA ASN A 267 -10.84 11.78 -8.41
C ASN A 267 -9.89 10.58 -8.42
N GLY A 268 -9.32 10.21 -7.26
CA GLY A 268 -8.32 9.15 -7.16
C GLY A 268 -6.91 9.60 -7.55
N THR A 269 -6.67 10.90 -7.70
CA THR A 269 -5.32 11.44 -8.00
C THR A 269 -4.47 11.42 -6.73
N PRO A 270 -3.26 10.84 -6.75
CA PRO A 270 -2.37 10.86 -5.60
C PRO A 270 -2.09 12.26 -5.03
N VAL A 271 -2.11 12.37 -3.70
CA VAL A 271 -1.87 13.61 -2.95
C VAL A 271 -0.62 13.43 -2.09
N PHE A 272 0.28 14.41 -2.11
CA PHE A 272 1.54 14.40 -1.34
C PHE A 272 1.27 14.18 0.17
N PRO A 273 2.07 13.35 0.89
CA PRO A 273 3.31 12.67 0.47
C PRO A 273 3.07 11.28 -0.15
N TYR A 274 1.88 11.04 -0.68
CA TYR A 274 1.44 9.88 -1.46
C TYR A 274 1.25 8.59 -0.68
N ILE A 275 2.24 8.15 0.09
CA ILE A 275 2.17 6.95 0.93
C ILE A 275 2.65 7.25 2.35
N LEU A 276 3.96 7.50 2.54
CA LEU A 276 4.50 7.98 3.81
C LEU A 276 5.66 8.95 3.59
N GLY A 277 5.72 9.99 4.42
CA GLY A 277 6.77 11.00 4.36
C GLY A 277 7.98 10.70 5.26
N CYS A 278 7.71 10.06 6.40
CA CYS A 278 8.70 9.67 7.40
C CYS A 278 8.27 8.40 8.12
N TYR A 279 9.18 7.82 8.89
CA TYR A 279 8.86 6.76 9.85
C TYR A 279 8.47 7.38 11.20
N ARG A 280 7.32 6.97 11.71
CA ARG A 280 6.84 7.24 13.07
C ARG A 280 7.47 6.28 14.08
N GLY A 281 7.79 5.06 13.68
CA GLY A 281 8.45 4.06 14.50
C GLY A 281 9.97 4.12 14.41
N ILE A 282 10.61 3.07 14.91
CA ILE A 282 12.05 2.89 14.80
C ILE A 282 12.33 1.97 13.61
N PRO A 283 12.74 2.54 12.45
CA PRO A 283 13.08 1.72 11.29
C PRO A 283 14.19 0.76 11.68
N ASP A 284 14.05 -0.48 11.26
CA ASP A 284 15.21 -1.37 11.27
C ASP A 284 16.17 -0.89 10.19
N ASN A 285 17.45 -0.74 10.54
CA ASN A 285 18.52 -0.32 9.63
C ASN A 285 18.66 -1.31 8.47
N LEU A 286 17.77 -1.21 7.48
CA LEU A 286 17.85 -1.95 6.24
C LEU A 286 18.81 -1.17 5.34
N ARG A 287 20.09 -1.54 5.41
CA ARG A 287 20.82 -1.66 4.15
C ARG A 287 20.35 -2.99 3.57
N PRO A 288 19.55 -3.01 2.49
CA PRO A 288 19.48 -4.21 1.67
C PRO A 288 20.93 -4.61 1.38
N GLY A 289 21.28 -5.86 1.66
CA GLY A 289 22.63 -6.36 1.43
C GLY A 289 23.12 -5.93 0.06
N ARG A 290 24.27 -5.26 0.02
CA ARG A 290 25.15 -5.44 -1.15
C ARG A 290 25.62 -6.88 -1.18
#